data_AF-A0A6L6PVM4-F1
#
_entry.id   AF-A0A6L6PVM4-F1
#
_cell.length_a   1.000
_cell.length_b   1.000
_cell.length_c   1.000
_cell.angle_alpha   90.00
_cell.angle_beta   90.00
_cell.angle_gamma   90.00
#
_symmetry.space_group_name_H-M   'P 1'
#
loop_
_entity.id
_entity.type
_entity.pdbx_description
1 polymer ?
#
loop_
_entity_poly.entity_id
_entity_poly.type
_entity_poly.pdbx_seq_one_letter_code
_entity_poly.pdbx_strand_id
1 'polypeptide(L)'
;MAQKWMSWTVKGGALLAALAFAAAGASLSGCSRAERWQEQVRLQSGQVIVVDRRSTDEGTAIRFALPSQPGKTYEWRTAHDRGQGRHENPLVLDVENGVPVVYTVVATSPGCRLFTRYAFRDGGWSEQVLPDKFKGKDMNLFVLSGLDIGDMVTLEQKRRENAAVSYSRSFRFIGPGNQACGL
;
A
#
# COMPACT_ATOMS: atom_id res chain seq x y z
N MET A 1 5.15 77.75 -33.88
CA MET A 1 6.39 78.11 -33.16
C MET A 1 7.38 76.98 -33.32
N ALA A 2 8.58 77.30 -33.79
CA ALA A 2 9.64 76.36 -34.13
C ALA A 2 10.65 76.24 -32.97
N GLN A 3 11.26 75.06 -32.80
CA GLN A 3 12.64 74.82 -32.31
C GLN A 3 12.84 73.29 -32.21
N LYS A 4 13.55 72.63 -33.13
CA LYS A 4 14.99 72.57 -33.42
C LYS A 4 15.78 71.69 -32.42
N TRP A 5 16.10 70.47 -32.88
CA TRP A 5 17.31 69.63 -32.74
C TRP A 5 18.09 69.58 -31.43
N MET A 6 18.42 68.36 -30.98
CA MET A 6 19.80 67.94 -30.73
C MET A 6 19.89 66.40 -30.54
N SER A 7 20.75 65.76 -31.34
CA SER A 7 21.22 64.39 -31.17
C SER A 7 22.42 64.36 -30.22
N TRP A 8 22.51 63.34 -29.36
CA TRP A 8 23.79 62.91 -28.78
C TRP A 8 23.86 61.38 -28.79
N THR A 9 24.87 60.87 -29.48
CA THR A 9 25.35 59.48 -29.43
C THR A 9 26.20 59.28 -28.18
N VAL A 10 26.03 58.16 -27.48
CA VAL A 10 27.02 57.66 -26.51
C VAL A 10 27.32 56.19 -26.80
N LYS A 11 28.59 55.94 -27.13
CA LYS A 11 29.27 54.64 -27.10
C LYS A 11 29.54 54.26 -25.64
N GLY A 12 29.39 52.99 -25.28
CA GLY A 12 29.89 52.47 -24.01
C GLY A 12 29.68 50.97 -23.90
N GLY A 13 30.76 50.20 -24.10
CA GLY A 13 30.76 48.75 -23.91
C GLY A 13 30.56 48.39 -22.44
N ALA A 14 29.70 47.40 -22.19
CA ALA A 14 29.46 46.78 -20.89
C ALA A 14 30.03 45.35 -20.94
N LEU A 15 31.07 45.04 -20.17
CA LEU A 15 31.11 44.66 -18.75
C LEU A 15 30.96 43.15 -18.53
N LEU A 16 32.10 42.54 -18.19
CA LEU A 16 32.34 41.57 -17.11
C LEU A 16 31.28 40.45 -16.92
N ALA A 17 31.64 39.24 -17.35
CA ALA A 17 30.98 38.01 -16.96
C ALA A 17 31.18 37.74 -15.46
N ALA A 18 30.11 37.84 -14.68
CA ALA A 18 30.04 37.35 -13.30
C ALA A 18 29.61 35.87 -13.31
N LEU A 19 30.53 34.98 -12.90
CA LEU A 19 30.23 33.59 -12.58
C LEU A 19 29.48 33.54 -11.25
N ALA A 20 28.15 33.41 -11.31
CA ALA A 20 27.33 33.10 -10.15
C ALA A 20 27.40 31.60 -9.86
N PHE A 21 28.09 31.22 -8.78
CA PHE A 21 27.95 29.90 -8.16
C PHE A 21 26.55 29.83 -7.51
N ALA A 22 25.58 29.30 -8.24
CA ALA A 22 24.31 28.88 -7.65
C ALA A 22 24.55 27.57 -6.90
N ALA A 23 24.81 27.67 -5.59
CA ALA A 23 24.67 26.54 -4.68
C ALA A 23 23.19 26.17 -4.62
N ALA A 24 22.77 25.24 -5.49
CA ALA A 24 21.46 24.62 -5.40
C ALA A 24 21.43 23.82 -4.10
N GLY A 25 20.74 24.37 -3.09
CA GLY A 25 20.32 23.63 -1.91
C GLY A 25 19.46 22.47 -2.37
N ALA A 26 20.05 21.28 -2.42
CA ALA A 26 19.31 20.04 -2.51
C ALA A 26 18.61 19.84 -1.17
N SER A 27 17.39 20.36 -1.06
CA SER A 27 16.43 19.93 -0.06
C SER A 27 16.23 18.44 -0.26
N LEU A 28 16.85 17.62 0.58
CA LEU A 28 16.57 16.19 0.68
C LEU A 28 15.16 16.03 1.27
N SER A 29 14.13 16.23 0.44
CA SER A 29 12.81 15.71 0.75
C SER A 29 12.94 14.19 0.69
N GLY A 30 13.07 13.57 1.86
CA GLY A 30 13.06 12.12 2.01
C GLY A 30 11.90 11.54 1.21
N CYS A 31 12.21 10.75 0.20
CA CYS A 31 11.21 10.10 -0.64
C CYS A 31 10.45 9.09 0.22
N SER A 32 9.23 9.42 0.65
CA SER A 32 8.32 8.38 1.15
C SER A 32 8.02 7.44 -0.02
N ARG A 33 8.35 6.16 0.14
CA ARG A 33 8.21 5.17 -0.93
C ARG A 33 6.77 4.68 -0.93
N ALA A 34 5.92 5.33 -1.73
CA ALA A 34 4.57 4.87 -1.96
C ALA A 34 4.56 3.86 -3.12
N GLU A 35 4.13 2.63 -2.85
CA GLU A 35 3.96 1.59 -3.86
C GLU A 35 2.48 1.38 -4.13
N ARG A 36 2.13 1.24 -5.41
CA ARG A 36 0.76 0.99 -5.87
C ARG A 36 0.78 -0.08 -6.95
N TRP A 37 -0.08 -1.07 -6.82
CA TRP A 37 -0.22 -2.14 -7.79
C TRP A 37 -1.67 -2.60 -7.83
N GLN A 38 -2.03 -3.31 -8.90
CA GLN A 38 -3.27 -4.05 -9.01
C GLN A 38 -3.02 -5.53 -8.77
N GLU A 39 -4.05 -6.23 -8.32
CA GLU A 39 -3.89 -7.61 -7.93
C GLU A 39 -5.15 -8.43 -8.18
N GLN A 40 -5.01 -9.58 -8.85
CA GLN A 40 -6.10 -10.55 -9.00
C GLN A 40 -6.29 -11.33 -7.71
N VAL A 41 -7.48 -11.31 -7.15
CA VAL A 41 -7.84 -12.04 -5.92
C VAL A 41 -8.92 -13.06 -6.25
N ARG A 42 -8.67 -14.34 -5.94
CA ARG A 42 -9.69 -15.38 -5.99
C ARG A 42 -10.39 -15.47 -4.64
N LEU A 43 -11.69 -15.14 -4.62
CA LEU A 43 -12.55 -15.23 -3.44
C LEU A 43 -12.87 -16.70 -3.14
N GLN A 44 -13.37 -17.00 -1.93
CA GLN A 44 -13.74 -18.37 -1.57
C GLN A 44 -14.91 -18.90 -2.42
N SER A 45 -15.73 -18.01 -2.99
CA SER A 45 -16.76 -18.34 -3.98
C SER A 45 -16.21 -18.85 -5.32
N GLY A 46 -14.89 -18.75 -5.54
CA GLY A 46 -14.23 -19.07 -6.81
C GLY A 46 -14.18 -17.90 -7.79
N GLN A 47 -14.92 -16.82 -7.55
CA GLN A 47 -14.86 -15.61 -8.36
C GLN A 47 -13.49 -14.94 -8.27
N VAL A 48 -13.02 -14.39 -9.39
CA VAL A 48 -11.78 -13.60 -9.44
C VAL A 48 -12.14 -12.13 -9.59
N ILE A 49 -11.62 -11.30 -8.70
CA ILE A 49 -11.74 -9.85 -8.75
C ILE A 49 -10.36 -9.21 -8.92
N VAL A 50 -10.33 -7.95 -9.32
CA VAL A 50 -9.12 -7.13 -9.29
C VAL A 50 -9.26 -6.12 -8.15
N VAL A 51 -8.19 -5.95 -7.38
CA VAL A 51 -8.11 -4.97 -6.31
C VAL A 51 -6.96 -4.00 -6.59
N ASP A 52 -7.16 -2.73 -6.26
CA ASP A 52 -6.11 -1.73 -6.21
C ASP A 52 -5.48 -1.75 -4.80
N ARG A 53 -4.15 -1.84 -4.75
CA ARG A 53 -3.37 -1.87 -3.53
C ARG A 53 -2.51 -0.63 -3.45
N ARG A 54 -2.39 -0.07 -2.25
CA ARG A 54 -1.44 1.00 -1.96
C ARG A 54 -0.73 0.68 -0.65
N SER A 55 0.59 0.81 -0.64
CA SER A 55 1.43 0.72 0.56
C SER A 55 2.27 1.97 0.67
N THR A 56 2.33 2.56 1.86
CA THR A 56 3.17 3.69 2.23
C THR A 56 3.82 3.40 3.58
N ASP A 57 4.75 4.25 4.01
CA ASP A 57 5.33 4.17 5.35
C ASP A 57 4.26 4.32 6.47
N GLU A 58 3.17 5.00 6.15
CA GLU A 58 2.02 5.24 7.05
C GLU A 58 1.02 4.08 7.08
N GLY A 59 1.10 3.14 6.13
CA GLY A 59 0.16 2.03 6.10
C GLY A 59 -0.22 1.49 4.73
N THR A 60 -1.28 0.69 4.75
CA THR A 60 -1.75 -0.05 3.58
C THR A 60 -3.24 0.21 3.33
N ALA A 61 -3.64 0.26 2.06
CA ALA A 61 -5.03 0.33 1.63
C ALA A 61 -5.35 -0.72 0.55
N ILE A 62 -6.61 -1.16 0.50
CA ILE A 62 -7.18 -2.01 -0.53
C ILE A 62 -8.46 -1.36 -1.02
N ARG A 63 -8.57 -1.12 -2.33
CA ARG A 63 -9.80 -0.65 -2.97
C ARG A 63 -10.29 -1.67 -3.99
N PHE A 64 -11.58 -1.99 -3.97
CA PHE A 64 -12.15 -3.03 -4.83
C PHE A 64 -13.65 -2.87 -5.05
N ALA A 65 -14.15 -3.51 -6.09
CA ALA A 65 -15.58 -3.63 -6.37
C ALA A 65 -15.96 -5.12 -6.42
N LEU A 66 -17.19 -5.43 -6.02
CA LEU A 66 -17.72 -6.79 -6.12
C LEU A 66 -18.64 -6.92 -7.33
N PRO A 67 -18.53 -7.98 -8.15
CA PRO A 67 -19.41 -8.19 -9.30
C PRO A 67 -20.89 -8.24 -8.93
N SER A 68 -21.22 -8.72 -7.71
CA SER A 68 -22.58 -8.80 -7.20
C SER A 68 -23.18 -7.47 -6.77
N GLN A 69 -22.38 -6.40 -6.68
CA GLN A 69 -22.81 -5.06 -6.27
C GLN A 69 -22.20 -4.00 -7.22
N PRO A 70 -22.63 -3.97 -8.49
CA PRO A 70 -22.09 -3.05 -9.49
C PRO A 70 -22.26 -1.58 -9.06
N GLY A 71 -21.26 -0.76 -9.34
CA GLY A 71 -21.22 0.66 -8.96
C GLY A 71 -20.81 0.93 -7.50
N LYS A 72 -20.78 -0.10 -6.64
CA LYS A 72 -20.29 0.05 -5.27
C LYS A 72 -18.81 -0.27 -5.18
N THR A 73 -18.06 0.64 -4.56
CA THR A 73 -16.63 0.46 -4.28
C THR A 73 -16.41 0.38 -2.79
N TYR A 74 -15.56 -0.54 -2.37
CA TYR A 74 -15.11 -0.72 -1.00
C TYR A 74 -13.67 -0.27 -0.88
N GLU A 75 -13.33 0.31 0.26
CA GLU A 75 -11.97 0.69 0.57
C GLU A 75 -11.65 0.33 2.01
N TRP A 76 -10.72 -0.60 2.21
CA TRP A 76 -10.14 -0.90 3.51
C TRP A 76 -8.81 -0.15 3.67
N ARG A 77 -8.54 0.34 4.88
CA ARG A 77 -7.28 0.97 5.27
C ARG A 77 -6.81 0.37 6.58
N THR A 78 -5.49 0.34 6.78
CA THR A 78 -4.90 -0.02 8.07
C THR A 78 -5.56 0.77 9.19
N ALA A 79 -5.93 0.09 10.28
CA ALA A 79 -6.42 0.74 11.49
C ALA A 79 -5.30 0.83 12.54
N HIS A 80 -4.35 -0.11 12.49
CA HIS A 80 -3.22 -0.15 13.40
C HIS A 80 -1.99 0.52 12.78
N ASP A 81 -1.82 1.80 13.04
CA ASP A 81 -0.53 2.47 12.93
C ASP A 81 0.03 2.66 14.35
N ARG A 82 0.51 1.56 14.97
CA ARG A 82 1.03 1.58 16.35
C ARG A 82 2.51 1.97 16.41
N GLY A 83 2.92 2.97 15.62
CA GLY A 83 4.28 3.51 15.59
C GLY A 83 5.22 2.76 14.65
N GLN A 84 6.44 3.29 14.51
CA GLN A 84 7.46 2.80 13.58
C GLN A 84 7.65 1.28 13.67
N GLY A 85 7.47 0.59 12.54
CA GLY A 85 7.79 -0.83 12.36
C GLY A 85 6.65 -1.82 12.61
N ARG A 86 5.44 -1.37 12.99
CA ARG A 86 4.26 -2.24 13.18
C ARG A 86 3.26 -2.10 12.04
N HIS A 87 3.64 -2.60 10.87
CA HIS A 87 2.77 -2.58 9.70
C HIS A 87 1.70 -3.66 9.76
N GLU A 88 0.44 -3.25 9.69
CA GLU A 88 -0.68 -4.14 9.49
C GLU A 88 -0.71 -4.62 8.03
N ASN A 89 -0.59 -5.94 7.85
CA ASN A 89 -0.53 -6.57 6.55
C ASN A 89 -1.85 -7.29 6.28
N PRO A 90 -2.64 -6.91 5.27
CA PRO A 90 -3.80 -7.67 4.87
C PRO A 90 -3.37 -8.92 4.10
N LEU A 91 -3.97 -10.05 4.46
CA LEU A 91 -3.56 -11.38 4.01
C LEU A 91 -4.68 -12.10 3.23
N VAL A 92 -5.94 -11.85 3.61
CA VAL A 92 -7.11 -12.40 2.93
C VAL A 92 -8.14 -11.31 2.70
N LEU A 93 -8.70 -11.27 1.50
CA LEU A 93 -9.93 -10.56 1.16
C LEU A 93 -10.97 -11.58 0.71
N ASP A 94 -12.16 -11.53 1.30
CA ASP A 94 -13.23 -12.47 0.96
C ASP A 94 -14.63 -11.84 1.12
N VAL A 95 -15.67 -12.63 0.84
CA VAL A 95 -17.06 -12.25 1.08
C VAL A 95 -17.74 -13.35 1.92
N GLU A 96 -18.07 -13.03 3.16
CA GLU A 96 -18.74 -13.94 4.09
C GLU A 96 -20.21 -13.53 4.25
N ASN A 97 -21.15 -14.39 3.85
CA ASN A 97 -22.59 -14.10 3.89
C ASN A 97 -22.97 -12.77 3.23
N GLY A 98 -22.35 -12.46 2.09
CA GLY A 98 -22.57 -11.21 1.35
C GLY A 98 -21.83 -9.98 1.91
N VAL A 99 -21.07 -10.14 2.99
CA VAL A 99 -20.31 -9.08 3.64
C VAL A 99 -18.83 -9.17 3.23
N PRO A 100 -18.23 -8.13 2.64
CA PRO A 100 -16.79 -8.09 2.41
C PRO A 100 -16.03 -8.16 3.74
N VAL A 101 -14.99 -8.98 3.77
CA VAL A 101 -14.13 -9.18 4.94
C VAL A 101 -12.67 -9.10 4.58
N VAL A 102 -11.86 -8.53 5.45
CA VAL A 102 -10.40 -8.48 5.33
C VAL A 102 -9.79 -9.11 6.58
N TYR A 103 -8.88 -10.05 6.41
CA TYR A 103 -8.08 -10.60 7.50
C TYR A 103 -6.67 -10.02 7.42
N THR A 104 -6.16 -9.54 8.53
CA THR A 104 -4.86 -8.90 8.63
C THR A 104 -3.99 -9.57 9.69
N VAL A 105 -2.70 -9.23 9.64
CA VAL A 105 -1.75 -9.54 10.70
C VAL A 105 -0.94 -8.30 11.06
N VAL A 106 -0.70 -8.11 12.35
CA VAL A 106 0.30 -7.18 12.87
C VAL A 106 1.37 -8.00 13.58
N ALA A 107 2.63 -7.81 13.21
CA ALA A 107 3.75 -8.32 14.00
C ALA A 107 3.93 -7.41 15.22
N THR A 108 3.68 -7.94 16.42
CA THR A 108 3.79 -7.16 17.66
C THR A 108 5.16 -7.33 18.32
N SER A 109 5.82 -8.47 18.10
CA SER A 109 7.21 -8.78 18.49
C SER A 109 7.72 -10.00 17.69
N PRO A 110 9.01 -10.38 17.79
CA PRO A 110 9.49 -11.65 17.23
C PRO A 110 8.69 -12.83 17.79
N GLY A 111 8.02 -13.57 16.91
CA GLY A 111 7.16 -14.70 17.30
C GLY A 111 5.70 -14.33 17.55
N CYS A 112 5.39 -13.11 18.01
CA CYS A 112 4.01 -12.68 18.28
C CYS A 112 3.32 -12.07 17.06
N ARG A 113 2.11 -12.56 16.80
CA ARG A 113 1.23 -12.04 15.75
C ARG A 113 -0.17 -11.78 16.30
N LEU A 114 -0.68 -10.59 16.04
CA LEU A 114 -2.08 -10.25 16.25
C LEU A 114 -2.81 -10.44 14.92
N PHE A 115 -3.82 -11.30 14.90
CA PHE A 115 -4.68 -11.47 13.74
C PHE A 115 -5.99 -10.74 13.96
N THR A 116 -6.41 -9.98 12.97
CA THR A 116 -7.62 -9.16 13.04
C THR A 116 -8.49 -9.44 11.82
N ARG A 117 -9.80 -9.49 12.05
CA ARG A 117 -10.81 -9.60 11.00
C ARG A 117 -11.59 -8.30 10.95
N TYR A 118 -11.70 -7.71 9.77
CA TYR A 118 -12.56 -6.57 9.49
C TYR A 118 -13.76 -7.02 8.68
N ALA A 119 -14.95 -6.56 9.03
CA ALA A 119 -16.17 -6.79 8.25
C ALA A 119 -16.82 -5.46 7.87
N PHE A 120 -17.18 -5.30 6.61
CA PHE A 120 -17.82 -4.07 6.15
C PHE A 120 -19.33 -4.09 6.42
N ARG A 121 -19.80 -3.32 7.41
CA ARG A 121 -21.21 -3.24 7.85
C ARG A 121 -21.60 -1.77 8.03
N ASP A 122 -22.85 -1.45 7.71
CA ASP A 122 -23.43 -0.12 7.94
C ASP A 122 -22.60 1.05 7.37
N GLY A 123 -21.89 0.80 6.27
CA GLY A 123 -21.05 1.80 5.59
C GLY A 123 -19.62 1.94 6.12
N GLY A 124 -19.20 1.13 7.10
CA GLY A 124 -17.86 1.17 7.68
C GLY A 124 -17.25 -0.21 7.92
N TRP A 125 -15.97 -0.24 8.31
CA TRP A 125 -15.28 -1.46 8.72
C TRP A 125 -15.39 -1.64 10.23
N SER A 126 -15.94 -2.78 10.64
CA SER A 126 -15.96 -3.21 12.04
C SER A 126 -14.81 -4.19 12.29
N GLU A 127 -13.97 -3.86 13.26
CA GLU A 127 -12.82 -4.64 13.67
C GLU A 127 -13.20 -5.73 14.68
N GLN A 128 -12.59 -6.91 14.53
CA GLN A 128 -12.66 -8.01 15.48
C GLN A 128 -11.30 -8.68 15.59
N VAL A 129 -10.67 -8.60 16.77
CA VAL A 129 -9.48 -9.40 17.08
C VAL A 129 -9.84 -10.87 17.08
N LEU A 130 -9.07 -11.68 16.36
CA LEU A 130 -9.27 -13.12 16.31
C LEU A 130 -8.72 -13.79 17.57
N PRO A 131 -9.36 -14.87 18.05
CA PRO A 131 -8.84 -15.62 19.18
C PRO A 131 -7.50 -16.27 18.82
N ASP A 132 -6.75 -16.65 19.85
CA ASP A 132 -5.46 -17.32 19.69
C ASP A 132 -5.51 -18.60 18.86
N LYS A 133 -6.68 -19.25 18.86
CA LYS A 133 -6.97 -20.46 18.09
C LYS A 133 -8.17 -20.22 17.18
N PHE A 134 -7.93 -20.25 15.88
CA PHE A 134 -8.96 -20.18 14.85
C PHE A 134 -8.64 -21.12 13.70
N LYS A 135 -9.67 -21.51 12.94
CA LYS A 135 -9.47 -22.27 11.71
C LYS A 135 -8.72 -21.40 10.73
N GLY A 136 -7.58 -21.87 10.27
CA GLY A 136 -6.78 -21.08 9.37
C GLY A 136 -7.38 -20.89 7.99
N LYS A 137 -6.86 -19.88 7.29
CA LYS A 137 -7.28 -19.48 5.94
C LYS A 137 -6.09 -19.39 5.00
N ASP A 138 -6.31 -19.85 3.78
CA ASP A 138 -5.36 -19.67 2.68
C ASP A 138 -5.30 -18.21 2.30
N MET A 139 -4.08 -17.69 2.17
CA MET A 139 -3.88 -16.30 1.77
C MET A 139 -4.18 -16.13 0.29
N ASN A 140 -4.94 -15.09 -0.02
CA ASN A 140 -5.25 -14.71 -1.40
C ASN A 140 -4.81 -13.28 -1.73
N LEU A 141 -4.21 -12.57 -0.78
CA LEU A 141 -3.52 -11.30 -0.98
C LEU A 141 -2.00 -11.48 -0.98
N PHE A 142 -1.33 -10.70 -1.81
CA PHE A 142 0.11 -10.68 -1.95
C PHE A 142 0.72 -9.80 -0.86
N VAL A 143 1.60 -10.37 -0.05
CA VAL A 143 2.42 -9.63 0.92
C VAL A 143 3.69 -9.15 0.25
N LEU A 144 3.89 -7.84 0.31
CA LEU A 144 5.01 -7.11 -0.27
C LEU A 144 6.33 -7.52 0.42
N SER A 145 7.34 -7.95 -0.35
CA SER A 145 8.65 -8.35 0.20
C SER A 145 9.83 -7.67 -0.51
N GLY A 146 9.70 -6.37 -0.84
CA GLY A 146 10.80 -5.58 -1.40
C GLY A 146 11.23 -5.95 -2.84
N LEU A 147 10.40 -6.70 -3.57
CA LEU A 147 10.60 -7.00 -4.99
C LEU A 147 9.96 -5.92 -5.86
N ASP A 148 10.45 -5.76 -7.09
CA ASP A 148 9.75 -4.99 -8.12
C ASP A 148 8.50 -5.79 -8.56
N ILE A 149 7.33 -5.27 -8.22
CA ILE A 149 6.05 -6.00 -8.30
C ILE A 149 5.40 -5.81 -9.67
N GLY A 150 5.87 -4.83 -10.45
CA GLY A 150 5.16 -4.31 -11.62
C GLY A 150 3.79 -3.75 -11.26
N ASP A 151 3.03 -3.37 -12.28
CA ASP A 151 1.71 -2.75 -12.08
C ASP A 151 0.61 -3.75 -11.70
N MET A 152 0.80 -5.06 -11.98
CA MET A 152 -0.24 -6.07 -11.85
C MET A 152 0.28 -7.42 -11.36
N VAL A 153 -0.23 -7.87 -10.21
CA VAL A 153 0.03 -9.19 -9.63
C VAL A 153 -1.08 -10.16 -10.04
N THR A 154 -0.75 -11.13 -10.89
CA THR A 154 -1.69 -12.15 -11.37
C THR A 154 -1.79 -13.34 -10.42
N LEU A 155 -2.87 -14.13 -10.53
CA LEU A 155 -2.97 -15.40 -9.77
C LEU A 155 -1.81 -16.36 -10.08
N GLU A 156 -1.34 -16.36 -11.33
CA GLU A 156 -0.23 -17.20 -11.75
C GLU A 156 1.09 -16.77 -11.12
N GLN A 157 1.34 -15.45 -11.09
CA GLN A 157 2.48 -14.89 -10.36
C GLN A 157 2.43 -15.28 -8.88
N LYS A 158 1.28 -15.10 -8.21
CA LYS A 158 1.14 -15.52 -6.79
C LYS A 158 1.42 -17.00 -6.60
N ARG A 159 0.92 -17.87 -7.49
CA ARG A 159 1.18 -19.31 -7.43
C ARG A 159 2.67 -19.62 -7.53
N ARG A 160 3.37 -18.96 -8.46
CA ARG A 160 4.81 -19.08 -8.64
C ARG A 160 5.59 -18.57 -7.42
N GLU A 161 5.28 -17.37 -6.92
CA GLU A 161 5.96 -16.78 -5.76
C GLU A 161 5.69 -17.61 -4.48
N ASN A 162 4.46 -18.07 -4.27
CA ASN A 162 4.13 -18.96 -3.14
C ASN A 162 4.85 -20.31 -3.23
N ALA A 163 5.22 -20.78 -4.42
CA ALA A 163 6.03 -21.99 -4.59
C ALA A 163 7.53 -21.73 -4.36
N ALA A 164 8.01 -20.50 -4.55
CA ALA A 164 9.40 -20.13 -4.36
C ALA A 164 9.82 -20.25 -2.89
N VAL A 165 11.05 -20.73 -2.63
CA VAL A 165 11.59 -20.91 -1.27
C VAL A 165 11.80 -19.57 -0.56
N SER A 166 12.06 -18.51 -1.32
CA SER A 166 12.27 -17.14 -0.85
C SER A 166 11.02 -16.49 -0.27
N TYR A 167 9.82 -16.92 -0.68
CA TYR A 167 8.57 -16.40 -0.12
C TYR A 167 8.32 -17.05 1.23
N SER A 168 8.48 -16.26 2.30
CA SER A 168 8.44 -16.72 3.68
C SER A 168 7.25 -17.64 3.94
N ARG A 169 7.54 -18.91 4.25
CA ARG A 169 6.52 -19.93 4.59
C ARG A 169 5.59 -19.48 5.71
N SER A 170 6.07 -18.57 6.55
CA SER A 170 5.31 -18.00 7.65
C SER A 170 4.14 -17.09 7.23
N PHE A 171 4.07 -16.69 5.96
CA PHE A 171 2.93 -15.96 5.36
C PHE A 171 2.18 -16.81 4.32
N ARG A 172 2.18 -18.14 4.44
CA ARG A 172 1.38 -19.01 3.54
C ARG A 172 0.05 -19.43 4.15
N PHE A 173 -0.09 -19.26 5.46
CA PHE A 173 -1.24 -19.70 6.22
C PHE A 173 -1.48 -18.74 7.38
N ILE A 174 -2.73 -18.31 7.54
CA ILE A 174 -3.17 -17.64 8.77
C ILE A 174 -3.63 -18.74 9.71
N GLY A 175 -3.02 -18.94 10.88
CA GLY A 175 -3.53 -19.91 11.85
C GLY A 175 -2.64 -20.14 13.09
N PRO A 176 -3.17 -20.84 14.13
CA PRO A 176 -2.64 -20.92 15.50
C PRO A 176 -1.25 -21.56 15.70
N GLY A 177 -0.50 -21.85 14.64
CA GLY A 177 0.82 -22.46 14.74
C GLY A 177 1.94 -21.51 15.17
N ASN A 178 1.71 -20.19 15.15
CA ASN A 178 2.71 -19.19 15.47
C ASN A 178 2.16 -18.27 16.56
N GLN A 179 2.47 -18.60 17.82
CA GLN A 179 2.30 -17.78 19.04
C GLN A 179 1.31 -16.62 18.90
N ALA A 180 0.04 -16.94 19.13
CA ALA A 180 -0.89 -15.92 19.56
C ALA A 180 -0.50 -15.53 20.99
N CYS A 181 -0.19 -14.26 21.18
CA CYS A 181 0.35 -13.79 22.45
C CYS A 181 -0.82 -13.45 23.35
N GLY A 182 -0.91 -14.19 24.47
CA GLY A 182 -1.86 -13.90 25.53
C GLY A 182 -1.71 -12.44 25.97
N LEU A 183 -2.83 -11.73 25.98
CA LEU A 183 -2.95 -10.40 26.57
C LEU A 183 -2.66 -10.45 28.08
#